data_AF-A0A7S2MCQ2-F1
#
_entry.id   AF-A0A7S2MCQ2-F1
#
_cell.length_a   1.000
_cell.length_b   1.000
_cell.length_c   1.000
_cell.angle_alpha   90.00
_cell.angle_beta   90.00
_cell.angle_gamma   90.00
#
_symmetry.space_group_name_H-M   'P 1'
#
loop_
_entity.id
_entity.type
_entity.pdbx_description
1 polymer ?
#
loop_
_entity_poly.entity_id
_entity_poly.type
_entity_poly.pdbx_seq_one_letter_code
_entity_poly.pdbx_strand_id
1 'polypeptide(L)'
;DQEAATVLMARYAVVKCEAEDPVEVLKWVDQRLIKLVSKFADYRKDSPETFRLAQEMSVFPQFMYHLKRSNFLQTFNASPDETAFYRCTILRESTLNSLVMIQPALLQYSFDEGPPQPVQLDAESLRPNVILLLDAFFHVVIWRGEMIQAWSDAGYQDREEYANFRML
;
A
#
# COMPACT_ATOMS: atom_id res chain seq x y z
N ASP A 1 -3.60 -13.75 -13.19
CA ASP A 1 -2.72 -12.63 -12.85
C ASP A 1 -3.52 -11.58 -12.07
N GLN A 2 -3.41 -11.63 -10.73
CA GLN A 2 -4.16 -10.73 -9.84
C GLN A 2 -3.60 -9.29 -9.83
N GLU A 3 -2.32 -9.14 -10.11
CA GLU A 3 -1.62 -7.86 -10.17
C GLU A 3 -2.08 -7.05 -11.38
N ALA A 4 -2.03 -7.67 -12.57
CA ALA A 4 -2.52 -7.05 -13.80
C ALA A 4 -4.02 -6.72 -13.69
N ALA A 5 -4.82 -7.62 -13.12
CA ALA A 5 -6.25 -7.39 -12.92
C ALA A 5 -6.52 -6.19 -11.99
N THR A 6 -5.72 -6.03 -10.93
CA THR A 6 -5.80 -4.90 -10.00
C THR A 6 -5.54 -3.58 -10.72
N VAL A 7 -4.45 -3.50 -11.50
CA VAL A 7 -4.10 -2.28 -12.22
C VAL A 7 -5.14 -1.92 -13.28
N LEU A 8 -5.66 -2.92 -14.01
CA LEU A 8 -6.75 -2.69 -14.97
C LEU A 8 -8.02 -2.19 -14.30
N MET A 9 -8.40 -2.78 -13.16
CA MET A 9 -9.53 -2.32 -12.35
C MET A 9 -9.34 -0.90 -11.84
N ALA A 10 -8.13 -0.56 -11.37
CA ALA A 10 -7.79 0.79 -10.93
C ALA A 10 -7.90 1.82 -12.06
N ARG A 11 -7.34 1.53 -13.23
CA ARG A 11 -7.44 2.41 -14.41
C ARG A 11 -8.88 2.61 -14.85
N TYR A 12 -9.66 1.54 -14.89
CA TYR A 12 -11.07 1.62 -15.24
C TYR A 12 -11.86 2.45 -14.21
N ALA A 13 -11.59 2.27 -12.91
CA ALA A 13 -12.19 3.07 -11.85
C ALA A 13 -11.84 4.55 -11.97
N VAL A 14 -10.57 4.88 -12.28
CA VAL A 14 -10.11 6.26 -12.48
C VAL A 14 -10.83 6.93 -13.65
N VAL A 15 -10.90 6.28 -14.81
CA VAL A 15 -11.66 6.80 -15.97
C VAL A 15 -13.14 6.97 -15.63
N LYS A 16 -13.69 6.02 -14.87
CA LYS A 16 -15.08 6.07 -14.44
C LYS A 16 -15.37 7.25 -13.50
N CYS A 17 -14.42 7.63 -12.65
CA CYS A 17 -14.49 8.83 -11.81
C CYS A 17 -14.48 10.16 -12.58
N GLU A 18 -14.19 10.17 -13.89
CA GLU A 18 -14.33 11.37 -14.72
C GLU A 18 -15.79 11.62 -15.13
N ALA A 19 -16.59 10.56 -15.22
CA ALA A 19 -17.99 10.63 -15.68
C ALA A 19 -19.01 10.46 -14.55
N GLU A 20 -18.66 9.73 -13.48
CA GLU A 20 -19.55 9.38 -12.37
C GLU A 20 -19.02 9.89 -11.03
N ASP A 21 -19.93 10.03 -10.05
CA ASP A 21 -19.57 10.43 -8.70
C ASP A 21 -18.62 9.41 -8.03
N PRO A 22 -17.55 9.87 -7.33
CA PRO A 22 -16.59 8.97 -6.69
C PRO A 22 -17.21 7.94 -5.74
N VAL A 23 -18.30 8.30 -5.03
CA VAL A 23 -19.00 7.39 -4.11
C VAL A 23 -19.66 6.23 -4.87
N GLU A 24 -20.24 6.51 -6.03
CA GLU A 24 -20.82 5.47 -6.89
C GLU A 24 -19.75 4.57 -7.51
N VAL A 25 -18.58 5.14 -7.87
CA VAL A 25 -17.44 4.34 -8.32
C VAL A 25 -16.91 3.43 -7.21
N LEU A 26 -16.82 3.90 -5.97
CA LEU A 26 -16.43 3.07 -4.83
C LEU A 26 -17.39 1.89 -4.61
N LYS A 27 -18.71 2.15 -4.63
CA LYS A 27 -19.73 1.09 -4.56
C LYS A 27 -19.59 0.10 -5.72
N TRP A 28 -19.30 0.59 -6.92
CA TRP A 28 -19.08 -0.25 -8.09
C TRP A 28 -17.85 -1.16 -7.90
N VAL A 29 -16.73 -0.64 -7.38
CA VAL A 29 -15.54 -1.46 -7.07
C VAL A 29 -15.90 -2.57 -6.08
N ASP A 30 -16.63 -2.24 -5.01
CA ASP A 30 -17.07 -3.23 -4.02
C ASP A 30 -17.98 -4.31 -4.61
N GLN A 31 -18.96 -3.92 -5.41
CA GLN A 31 -19.84 -4.88 -6.08
C GLN A 31 -19.08 -5.80 -7.03
N ARG A 32 -18.03 -5.31 -7.71
CA ARG A 32 -17.17 -6.13 -8.58
C ARG A 32 -16.30 -7.08 -7.78
N LEU A 33 -15.71 -6.61 -6.67
CA LEU A 33 -14.95 -7.45 -5.76
C LEU A 33 -15.81 -8.58 -5.20
N ILE A 34 -17.00 -8.27 -4.68
CA ILE A 34 -17.93 -9.28 -4.12
C ILE A 34 -18.30 -10.30 -5.19
N LYS A 35 -18.71 -9.86 -6.39
CA LYS A 35 -19.07 -10.76 -7.49
C LYS A 35 -17.92 -11.68 -7.91
N LEU A 36 -16.70 -11.16 -7.94
CA LEU A 36 -15.51 -11.93 -8.28
C LEU A 36 -15.22 -12.97 -7.21
N VAL A 37 -15.14 -12.53 -5.96
CA VAL A 37 -14.83 -13.37 -4.81
C VAL A 37 -15.90 -14.45 -4.60
N SER A 38 -17.19 -14.12 -4.68
CA SER A 38 -18.27 -15.11 -4.57
C SER A 38 -18.26 -16.16 -5.68
N LYS A 39 -17.64 -15.87 -6.82
CA LYS A 39 -17.55 -16.81 -7.95
C LYS A 39 -16.36 -17.76 -7.83
N PHE A 40 -15.25 -17.31 -7.25
CA PHE A 40 -13.97 -18.04 -7.24
C PHE A 40 -13.53 -18.52 -5.85
N ALA A 41 -14.21 -18.10 -4.78
CA ALA A 41 -13.92 -18.58 -3.43
C ALA A 41 -14.67 -19.89 -3.13
N ASP A 42 -14.05 -20.72 -2.29
CA ASP A 42 -14.69 -21.86 -1.66
C ASP A 42 -15.29 -21.41 -0.33
N TYR A 43 -16.60 -21.58 -0.17
CA TYR A 43 -17.30 -21.27 1.08
C TYR A 43 -18.62 -22.03 1.18
N ARG A 44 -19.10 -22.20 2.41
CA ARG A 44 -20.46 -22.66 2.69
C ARG A 44 -21.36 -21.46 2.90
N LYS A 45 -22.59 -21.55 2.38
CA LYS A 45 -23.59 -20.51 2.60
C LYS A 45 -23.83 -20.34 4.10
N ASP A 46 -23.97 -19.09 4.54
CA ASP A 46 -24.26 -18.70 5.92
C ASP A 46 -23.15 -19.05 6.94
N SER A 47 -21.93 -19.35 6.49
CA SER A 47 -20.78 -19.73 7.33
C SER A 47 -19.51 -18.98 6.90
N PRO A 48 -19.31 -17.71 7.33
CA PRO A 48 -18.21 -16.84 6.90
C PRO A 48 -16.82 -17.40 7.17
N GLU A 49 -16.64 -18.16 8.24
CA GLU A 49 -15.39 -18.79 8.66
C GLU A 49 -14.87 -19.84 7.67
N THR A 50 -15.74 -20.35 6.78
CA THR A 50 -15.34 -21.31 5.75
C THR A 50 -14.77 -20.66 4.50
N PHE A 51 -14.81 -19.33 4.42
CA PHE A 51 -14.39 -18.58 3.25
C PHE A 51 -12.88 -18.72 2.99
N ARG A 52 -12.53 -19.24 1.82
CA ARG A 52 -11.14 -19.39 1.36
C ARG A 52 -10.99 -18.97 -0.08
N LEU A 53 -9.89 -18.28 -0.37
CA LEU A 53 -9.46 -17.91 -1.71
C LEU A 53 -8.25 -18.73 -2.12
N ALA A 54 -8.16 -19.04 -3.41
CA ALA A 54 -6.96 -19.62 -4.00
C ALA A 54 -5.78 -18.64 -3.86
N GLN A 55 -4.55 -19.18 -3.81
CA GLN A 55 -3.33 -18.38 -3.61
C GLN A 55 -3.13 -17.35 -4.72
N GLU A 56 -3.59 -17.65 -5.94
CA GLU A 56 -3.51 -16.79 -7.11
C GLU A 56 -4.44 -15.56 -7.03
N MET A 57 -5.39 -15.54 -6.08
CA MET A 57 -6.34 -14.44 -5.86
C MET A 57 -6.32 -13.87 -4.44
N SER A 58 -5.48 -14.40 -3.54
CA SER A 58 -5.49 -14.04 -2.13
C SER A 58 -5.12 -12.58 -1.87
N VAL A 59 -4.29 -11.97 -2.72
CA VAL A 59 -3.79 -10.59 -2.59
C VAL A 59 -4.75 -9.59 -3.25
N PHE A 60 -5.61 -10.04 -4.17
CA PHE A 60 -6.54 -9.17 -4.88
C PHE A 60 -7.46 -8.35 -3.95
N PRO A 61 -8.10 -8.93 -2.91
CA PRO A 61 -8.90 -8.15 -1.95
C PRO A 61 -8.08 -7.11 -1.20
N GLN A 62 -6.82 -7.41 -0.86
CA GLN A 62 -5.92 -6.47 -0.21
C GLN A 62 -5.64 -5.27 -1.11
N PHE A 63 -5.33 -5.49 -2.39
CA PHE A 63 -5.17 -4.39 -3.34
C PHE A 63 -6.43 -3.54 -3.50
N MET A 64 -7.61 -4.17 -3.59
CA MET A 64 -8.87 -3.43 -3.66
C MET A 64 -9.12 -2.60 -2.39
N TYR A 65 -8.72 -3.12 -1.22
CA TYR A 65 -8.80 -2.38 0.04
C TYR A 65 -7.92 -1.13 0.05
N HIS A 66 -6.70 -1.19 -0.50
CA HIS A 66 -5.84 -0.01 -0.64
C HIS A 66 -6.33 0.96 -1.73
N LEU A 67 -6.73 0.45 -2.90
CA LEU A 67 -7.26 1.25 -4.01
C LEU A 67 -8.44 2.14 -3.58
N LYS A 68 -9.41 1.58 -2.84
CA LYS A 68 -10.59 2.32 -2.38
C LYS A 68 -10.29 3.49 -1.44
N ARG A 69 -9.14 3.47 -0.77
CA ARG A 69 -8.70 4.50 0.19
C ARG A 69 -7.61 5.41 -0.38
N SER A 70 -7.16 5.12 -1.60
CA SER A 70 -6.14 5.90 -2.29
C SER A 70 -6.69 7.25 -2.77
N ASN A 71 -5.77 8.19 -2.99
CA ASN A 71 -6.06 9.51 -3.55
C ASN A 71 -6.60 9.45 -5.00
N PHE A 72 -6.59 8.27 -5.64
CA PHE A 72 -7.17 8.08 -6.97
C PHE A 72 -8.70 8.18 -6.94
N LEU A 73 -9.32 7.58 -5.91
CA LEU A 73 -10.77 7.48 -5.76
C LEU A 73 -11.31 8.39 -4.65
N GLN A 74 -10.56 8.57 -3.56
CA GLN A 74 -10.91 9.51 -2.48
C GLN A 74 -10.12 10.80 -2.65
N THR A 75 -10.78 11.84 -3.14
CA THR A 75 -10.16 13.14 -3.40
C THR A 75 -10.21 14.09 -2.21
N PHE A 76 -10.72 13.64 -1.06
CA PHE A 76 -10.70 14.42 0.16
C PHE A 76 -9.24 14.64 0.60
N ASN A 77 -8.88 15.87 0.93
CA ASN A 77 -7.50 16.29 1.28
C ASN A 77 -6.50 16.32 0.11
N ALA A 78 -6.96 16.35 -1.14
CA ALA A 78 -6.13 16.64 -2.31
C ALA A 78 -6.75 17.78 -3.13
N SER A 79 -5.90 18.65 -3.68
CA SER A 79 -6.36 19.66 -4.64
C SER A 79 -6.82 19.00 -5.95
N PRO A 80 -7.66 19.70 -6.75
CA PRO A 80 -8.06 19.20 -8.07
C PRO A 80 -6.85 18.89 -8.97
N ASP A 81 -5.82 19.73 -8.92
CA ASP A 81 -4.60 19.59 -9.71
C ASP A 81 -3.77 18.38 -9.25
N GLU A 82 -3.60 18.16 -7.94
CA GLU A 82 -2.94 16.97 -7.41
C GLU A 82 -3.69 15.69 -7.79
N THR A 83 -5.02 15.71 -7.70
CA THR A 83 -5.86 14.58 -8.09
C THR A 83 -5.67 14.26 -9.57
N ALA A 84 -5.68 15.28 -10.44
CA ALA A 84 -5.42 15.11 -11.86
C ALA A 84 -4.03 14.53 -12.11
N PHE A 85 -3.00 15.02 -11.42
CA PHE A 85 -1.64 14.51 -11.51
C PHE A 85 -1.55 13.02 -11.14
N TYR A 86 -2.14 12.60 -10.01
CA TYR A 86 -2.16 11.19 -9.60
C TYR A 86 -2.87 10.32 -10.63
N ARG A 87 -4.06 10.73 -11.09
CA ARG A 87 -4.85 9.99 -12.09
C ARG A 87 -4.13 9.87 -13.44
N CYS A 88 -3.52 10.95 -13.93
CA CYS A 88 -2.75 10.91 -15.17
C CYS A 88 -1.55 9.97 -15.07
N THR A 89 -0.92 9.86 -13.89
CA THR A 89 0.26 9.02 -13.69
C THR A 89 -0.08 7.53 -13.73
N ILE A 90 -1.10 7.08 -12.98
CA ILE A 90 -1.49 5.65 -12.93
C ILE A 90 -2.01 5.11 -14.28
N LEU A 91 -2.55 5.99 -15.13
CA LEU A 91 -3.01 5.64 -16.48
C LEU A 91 -1.85 5.36 -17.45
N ARG A 92 -0.65 5.89 -17.18
CA ARG A 92 0.52 5.83 -18.07
C ARG A 92 1.59 4.83 -17.64
N GLU A 93 1.65 4.52 -16.36
CA GLU A 93 2.76 3.78 -15.76
C GLU A 93 2.73 2.26 -16.01
N SER A 94 3.78 1.55 -15.61
CA SER A 94 3.83 0.07 -15.70
C SER A 94 2.95 -0.60 -14.65
N THR A 95 2.69 -1.91 -14.78
CA THR A 95 1.95 -2.69 -13.77
C THR A 95 2.62 -2.59 -12.40
N LEU A 96 3.93 -2.81 -12.33
CA LEU A 96 4.69 -2.77 -11.06
C LEU A 96 4.60 -1.39 -10.40
N ASN A 97 4.84 -0.31 -11.15
CA ASN A 97 4.74 1.05 -10.62
C ASN A 97 3.32 1.39 -10.16
N SER A 98 2.31 0.93 -10.89
CA SER A 98 0.90 1.12 -10.52
C SER A 98 0.54 0.34 -9.24
N LEU A 99 1.15 -0.82 -9.00
CA LEU A 99 0.94 -1.55 -7.73
C LEU A 99 1.52 -0.79 -6.55
N VAL A 100 2.74 -0.25 -6.68
CA VAL A 100 3.39 0.56 -5.62
C VAL A 100 2.57 1.82 -5.31
N MET A 101 1.97 2.44 -6.35
CA MET A 101 1.04 3.55 -6.17
C MET A 101 -0.24 3.19 -5.42
N ILE A 102 -0.78 1.99 -5.64
CA ILE A 102 -2.02 1.52 -5.00
C ILE A 102 -1.73 1.08 -3.57
N GLN A 103 -0.73 0.22 -3.39
CA GLN A 103 -0.28 -0.31 -2.12
C GLN A 103 1.21 0.04 -1.95
N PRO A 104 1.51 1.11 -1.20
CA PRO A 104 2.87 1.50 -0.89
C PRO A 104 3.66 0.36 -0.25
N ALA A 105 4.94 0.26 -0.61
CA ALA A 105 5.86 -0.70 -0.02
C ALA A 105 6.45 -0.13 1.28
N LEU A 106 6.46 -0.93 2.34
CA LEU A 106 7.07 -0.58 3.62
C LEU A 106 8.22 -1.54 3.91
N LEU A 107 9.43 -1.01 3.97
CA LEU A 107 10.65 -1.74 4.30
C LEU A 107 11.09 -1.39 5.71
N GLN A 108 11.48 -2.39 6.49
CA GLN A 108 11.96 -2.21 7.85
C GLN A 108 13.44 -2.56 7.95
N TYR A 109 14.17 -1.69 8.64
CA TYR A 109 15.58 -1.82 9.00
C TYR A 109 15.67 -1.90 10.52
N SER A 110 16.36 -2.92 11.02
CA SER A 110 16.56 -3.16 12.45
C SER A 110 17.98 -3.68 12.66
N PHE A 111 18.48 -3.56 13.89
CA PHE A 111 19.72 -4.25 14.29
C PHE A 111 19.50 -5.74 14.56
N ASP A 112 18.31 -6.10 15.05
CA ASP A 112 18.01 -7.46 15.50
C ASP A 112 17.60 -8.36 14.34
N GLU A 113 16.90 -7.80 13.36
CA GLU A 113 16.37 -8.49 12.18
C GLU A 113 17.25 -8.09 10.98
N GLY A 114 18.05 -9.04 10.47
CA GLY A 114 19.19 -8.83 9.56
C GLY A 114 18.98 -7.91 8.35
N PRO A 115 18.99 -8.41 7.10
CA PRO A 115 18.80 -7.54 5.94
C PRO A 115 17.39 -6.93 5.92
N PRO A 116 17.18 -5.77 5.26
CA PRO A 116 15.89 -5.08 5.27
C PRO A 116 14.75 -5.99 4.83
N GLN A 117 13.67 -6.06 5.62
CA GLN A 117 12.53 -6.93 5.36
C GLN A 117 11.29 -6.11 4.97
N PRO A 118 10.49 -6.59 4.01
CA PRO A 118 9.17 -6.02 3.75
C PRO A 118 8.23 -6.33 4.93
N VAL A 119 7.56 -5.30 5.42
CA VAL A 119 6.61 -5.39 6.53
C VAL A 119 5.22 -4.96 6.08
N GLN A 120 4.19 -5.37 6.81
CA GLN A 120 2.82 -4.96 6.50
C GLN A 120 2.65 -3.46 6.72
N LEU A 121 1.84 -2.82 5.85
CA LEU A 121 1.49 -1.42 5.95
C LEU A 121 0.43 -1.21 7.05
N ASP A 122 0.84 -1.44 8.30
CA ASP A 122 0.03 -1.37 9.51
C ASP A 122 0.78 -0.65 10.63
N ALA A 123 0.03 -0.11 11.60
CA ALA A 123 0.56 0.59 12.76
C ALA A 123 1.41 -0.31 13.66
N GLU A 124 1.16 -1.62 13.65
CA GLU A 124 1.98 -2.59 14.40
C GLU A 124 3.45 -2.60 13.97
N SER A 125 3.74 -2.17 12.74
CA SER A 125 5.09 -2.06 12.20
C SER A 125 5.88 -0.86 12.78
N LEU A 126 5.21 0.10 13.44
CA LEU A 126 5.83 1.29 14.04
C LEU A 126 6.50 0.94 15.38
N ARG A 127 7.70 0.36 15.31
CA ARG A 127 8.49 -0.01 16.50
C ARG A 127 9.52 1.07 16.85
N PRO A 128 9.85 1.27 18.15
CA PRO A 128 10.77 2.34 18.55
C PRO A 128 12.23 2.10 18.12
N ASN A 129 12.62 0.84 17.89
CA ASN A 129 13.98 0.40 17.57
C ASN A 129 14.22 0.15 16.07
N VAL A 130 13.32 0.58 15.19
CA VAL A 130 13.43 0.33 13.74
C VAL A 130 13.44 1.62 12.92
N ILE A 131 13.98 1.54 11.72
CA ILE A 131 13.81 2.55 10.67
C ILE A 131 12.88 1.96 9.61
N LEU A 132 11.88 2.73 9.22
CA LEU A 132 10.95 2.36 8.16
C LEU A 132 11.18 3.23 6.92
N LEU A 133 11.23 2.59 5.77
CA LEU A 133 11.25 3.23 4.47
C LEU A 133 9.92 2.92 3.76
N LEU A 134 9.11 3.95 3.61
CA LEU A 134 7.86 3.89 2.85
C LEU A 134 8.13 4.41 1.44
N ASP A 135 7.88 3.56 0.44
CA ASP A 135 7.84 3.95 -0.97
C ASP A 135 6.38 3.93 -1.45
N ALA A 136 5.82 5.12 -1.67
CA ALA A 136 4.48 5.33 -2.20
C ALA A 136 4.49 5.80 -3.66
N PHE A 137 5.59 5.58 -4.39
CA PHE A 137 5.89 6.07 -5.75
C PHE A 137 6.02 7.60 -5.85
N PHE A 138 5.03 8.36 -5.37
CA PHE A 138 5.06 9.82 -5.40
C PHE A 138 5.95 10.41 -4.30
N HIS A 139 6.09 9.70 -3.19
CA HIS A 139 6.89 10.10 -2.05
C HIS A 139 7.67 8.91 -1.50
N VAL A 140 8.90 9.19 -1.10
CA VAL A 140 9.74 8.29 -0.31
C VAL A 140 9.85 8.90 1.08
N VAL A 141 9.38 8.18 2.09
CA VAL A 141 9.35 8.65 3.48
C VAL A 141 10.23 7.74 4.32
N ILE A 142 11.17 8.34 5.04
CA ILE A 142 11.97 7.65 6.05
C ILE A 142 11.41 8.02 7.41
N TRP A 143 10.98 7.03 8.17
CA TRP A 143 10.54 7.17 9.55
C TRP A 143 11.52 6.48 10.47
N ARG A 144 11.90 7.15 11.56
CA ARG A 144 12.80 6.62 12.58
C ARG A 144 12.00 6.44 13.86
N GLY A 145 12.09 5.25 14.45
CA GLY A 145 11.53 4.99 15.76
C GLY A 145 12.16 5.87 16.84
N GLU A 146 11.43 6.07 17.94
CA GLU A 146 11.82 6.97 19.02
C GLU A 146 13.24 6.71 19.55
N MET A 147 13.63 5.44 19.70
CA MET A 147 14.94 5.04 20.19
C MET A 147 16.05 5.36 19.19
N ILE A 148 15.81 5.08 17.90
CA ILE A 148 16.74 5.41 16.82
C ILE A 148 16.93 6.92 16.70
N GLN A 149 15.85 7.68 16.81
CA GLN A 149 15.90 9.13 16.77
C GLN A 149 16.71 9.69 17.94
N ALA A 150 16.47 9.21 19.16
CA ALA A 150 17.25 9.60 20.34
C ALA A 150 18.75 9.28 20.18
N TRP A 151 19.09 8.14 19.56
CA TRP A 151 20.48 7.78 19.26
C TRP A 151 21.11 8.69 18.21
N SER A 152 20.35 9.06 17.18
CA SER A 152 20.78 10.00 16.17
C SER A 152 21.06 11.39 16.78
N ASP A 153 20.20 11.84 17.67
CA ASP A 153 20.31 13.17 18.30
C ASP A 153 21.46 13.22 19.33
N ALA A 154 21.78 12.09 19.97
CA ALA A 154 22.94 11.93 20.84
C ALA A 154 24.30 11.87 20.09
N GLY A 155 24.27 11.81 18.75
CA GLY A 155 25.47 11.76 17.91
C GLY A 155 26.21 10.43 17.99
N TYR A 156 25.51 9.31 18.23
CA TYR A 156 26.17 8.00 18.28
C TYR A 156 26.76 7.61 16.91
N GLN A 157 26.14 8.04 15.81
CA GLN A 157 26.61 7.80 14.43
C GLN A 157 28.01 8.35 14.14
N ASP A 158 28.47 9.35 14.88
CA ASP A 158 29.77 10.00 14.65
C ASP A 158 30.91 9.34 15.44
N ARG A 159 30.59 8.42 16.36
CA ARG A 159 31.58 7.72 17.18
C ARG A 159 32.00 6.43 16.48
N GLU A 160 33.31 6.19 16.41
CA GLU A 160 33.87 4.98 15.79
C GLU A 160 33.35 3.67 16.43
N GLU A 161 33.02 3.72 17.73
CA GLU A 161 32.46 2.59 18.49
C GLU A 161 31.07 2.15 18.00
N TYR A 162 30.31 3.05 17.37
CA TYR A 162 28.96 2.80 16.87
C TYR A 162 28.89 2.84 15.33
N ALA A 163 29.94 2.38 14.66
CA ALA A 163 29.98 2.27 13.19
C ALA A 163 28.79 1.46 12.62
N ASN A 164 28.26 0.49 13.38
CA ASN A 164 27.06 -0.26 13.00
C ASN A 164 25.82 0.63 12.88
N PHE A 165 25.67 1.63 13.76
CA PHE A 165 24.55 2.58 13.71
C PHE A 165 24.67 3.55 12.54
N ARG A 166 25.89 3.85 12.09
CA ARG A 166 26.11 4.63 10.87
C ARG A 166 25.77 3.86 9.59
N MET A 167 25.86 2.52 9.61
CA MET A 167 25.54 1.66 8.47
C MET A 167 24.06 1.27 8.37
N LEU A 168 23.27 1.49 9.42
CA LEU A 168 21.82 1.26 9.45
C LEU A 168 21.09 2.34 8.64
#